data_AF-A0AAI8YI50-F1
#
_entry.id   AF-A0AAI8YI50-F1
#
_cell.length_a   1.000
_cell.length_b   1.000
_cell.length_c   1.000
_cell.angle_alpha   90.00
_cell.angle_beta   90.00
_cell.angle_gamma   90.00
#
_symmetry.space_group_name_H-M   'P 1'
#
loop_
_entity.id
_entity.type
_entity.pdbx_description
1 polymer ?
#
loop_
_entity_poly.entity_id
_entity_poly.type
_entity_poly.pdbx_seq_one_letter_code
_entity_poly.pdbx_strand_id
1 'polypeptide(L)'
;MERCAADPSAAPGLDSPGTPSSRRPLTQAQKDKRRLSTKISKRRATLFRKAHDFHKDCGFEAYLLLWNGHRSFVYNSRPVAPPEHAQVMESYPLPIVYNPEAHKDDDGARSGSQGL
;
A
#
# COMPACT_ATOMS: atom_id res chain seq x y z
N MET A 1 66.90 -1.70 -31.97
CA MET A 1 65.75 -2.38 -32.59
C MET A 1 64.75 -2.61 -31.46
N GLU A 2 63.57 -2.02 -31.36
CA GLU A 2 62.65 -1.28 -32.24
C GLU A 2 61.83 -0.35 -31.33
N ARG A 3 61.80 0.96 -31.62
CA ARG A 3 60.66 1.75 -32.16
C ARG A 3 59.42 1.88 -31.25
N CYS A 4 59.19 3.14 -30.86
CA CYS A 4 57.90 3.69 -30.49
C CYS A 4 56.84 3.42 -31.56
N ALA A 5 55.60 3.19 -31.12
CA ALA A 5 54.41 3.65 -31.84
C ALA A 5 53.32 3.96 -30.81
N ALA A 6 53.03 5.24 -30.65
CA ALA A 6 51.76 5.70 -30.13
C ALA A 6 50.69 5.40 -31.17
N ASP A 7 49.54 4.92 -30.74
CA ASP A 7 48.36 4.75 -31.58
C ASP A 7 47.25 5.67 -31.05
N PRO A 8 47.08 6.89 -31.60
CA PRO A 8 45.95 7.74 -31.33
C PRO A 8 44.93 7.57 -32.46
N SER A 9 44.16 6.48 -32.43
CA SER A 9 43.02 6.34 -33.31
C SER A 9 41.75 6.78 -32.58
N ALA A 10 41.44 8.04 -32.79
CA ALA A 10 40.14 8.63 -32.51
C ALA A 10 39.06 7.87 -33.31
N ALA A 11 38.13 7.22 -32.60
CA ALA A 11 36.83 6.89 -33.15
C ALA A 11 35.86 8.03 -32.74
N PRO A 12 35.35 8.84 -33.68
CA PRO A 12 34.41 9.90 -33.39
C PRO A 12 32.99 9.33 -33.21
N GLY A 13 32.27 9.91 -32.25
CA GLY A 13 30.82 10.12 -32.29
C GLY A 13 29.96 8.95 -32.77
N LEU A 14 29.59 8.05 -31.86
CA LEU A 14 28.24 7.49 -31.89
C LEU A 14 27.36 8.35 -30.99
N ASP A 15 27.08 9.58 -31.46
CA ASP A 15 25.88 10.30 -31.09
C ASP A 15 24.71 9.41 -31.51
N SER A 16 24.29 8.52 -30.61
CA SER A 16 23.02 7.84 -30.73
C SER A 16 21.97 8.94 -30.75
N PRO A 17 21.22 9.13 -31.85
CA PRO A 17 20.13 10.08 -31.85
C PRO A 17 19.18 9.60 -30.78
N GLY A 18 19.12 10.34 -29.67
CA GLY A 18 18.17 10.15 -28.60
C GLY A 18 16.82 10.05 -29.28
N THR A 19 16.28 8.83 -29.32
CA THR A 19 15.01 8.56 -29.97
C THR A 19 14.04 9.51 -29.27
N PRO A 20 13.41 10.47 -29.98
CA PRO A 20 12.48 11.36 -29.33
C PRO A 20 11.41 10.43 -28.79
N SER A 21 11.35 10.30 -27.46
CA SER A 21 10.36 9.53 -26.76
C SER A 21 9.02 10.05 -27.24
N SER A 22 8.44 9.36 -28.21
CA SER A 22 7.19 9.73 -28.85
C SER A 22 6.17 9.62 -27.74
N ARG A 23 5.87 10.76 -27.10
CA ARG A 23 4.84 10.90 -26.06
C ARG A 23 3.50 10.75 -26.77
N ARG A 24 3.18 9.53 -27.19
CA ARG A 24 1.86 9.20 -27.68
C ARG A 24 0.88 9.54 -26.56
N PRO A 25 -0.14 10.37 -26.84
CA PRO A 25 -1.12 10.72 -25.82
C PRO A 25 -1.76 9.43 -25.31
N LEU A 26 -1.75 9.26 -23.98
CA LEU A 26 -2.38 8.11 -23.35
C LEU A 26 -3.86 8.06 -23.72
N THR A 27 -4.37 6.86 -23.97
CA THR A 27 -5.81 6.65 -24.13
C THR A 27 -6.53 6.98 -22.83
N GLN A 28 -7.82 7.29 -22.91
CA GLN A 28 -8.61 7.60 -21.71
C GLN A 28 -8.58 6.45 -20.69
N ALA A 29 -8.72 5.20 -21.17
CA ALA A 29 -8.61 4.01 -20.32
C ALA A 29 -7.24 3.90 -19.61
N GLN A 30 -6.14 4.25 -20.28
CA GLN A 30 -4.81 4.27 -19.67
C GLN A 30 -4.69 5.36 -18.60
N LYS A 31 -5.27 6.54 -18.84
CA LYS A 31 -5.31 7.64 -17.86
C LYS A 31 -6.11 7.23 -16.63
N ASP A 32 -7.26 6.60 -16.81
CA ASP A 32 -8.14 6.19 -15.71
C ASP A 32 -7.51 5.06 -14.88
N LYS A 33 -6.89 4.07 -15.52
CA LYS A 33 -6.08 3.05 -14.82
C LYS A 33 -4.96 3.65 -13.98
N ARG A 34 -4.25 4.65 -14.53
CA ARG A 34 -3.17 5.35 -13.80
C ARG A 34 -3.72 6.15 -12.62
N ARG A 35 -4.85 6.84 -12.79
CA ARG A 35 -5.55 7.57 -11.72
C ARG A 35 -5.98 6.63 -10.59
N LEU A 36 -6.58 5.49 -10.93
CA LEU A 36 -6.99 4.48 -9.96
C LEU A 36 -5.78 3.93 -9.19
N SER A 37 -4.72 3.54 -9.89
CA SER A 37 -3.47 3.05 -9.26
C SER A 37 -2.87 4.07 -8.28
N THR A 38 -2.88 5.35 -8.67
CA THR A 38 -2.40 6.44 -7.81
C THR A 38 -3.28 6.62 -6.58
N LYS A 39 -4.62 6.57 -6.75
CA LYS A 39 -5.59 6.67 -5.64
C LYS A 39 -5.43 5.50 -4.67
N ILE A 40 -5.29 4.27 -5.17
CA ILE A 40 -5.04 3.07 -4.35
C ILE A 40 -3.75 3.25 -3.54
N SER A 41 -2.66 3.66 -4.20
CA SER A 41 -1.36 3.83 -3.54
C SER A 41 -1.42 4.87 -2.41
N LYS A 42 -2.07 6.02 -2.65
CA LYS A 42 -2.25 7.08 -1.63
C LYS A 42 -3.12 6.61 -0.46
N ARG A 43 -4.23 5.93 -0.74
CA ARG A 43 -5.15 5.41 0.29
C ARG A 43 -4.49 4.33 1.13
N ARG A 44 -3.79 3.38 0.50
CA ARG A 44 -3.02 2.35 1.20
C ARG A 44 -1.98 2.95 2.14
N ALA A 45 -1.18 3.91 1.65
CA ALA A 45 -0.18 4.57 2.48
C ALA A 45 -0.81 5.30 3.69
N THR A 46 -2.00 5.88 3.49
CA THR A 46 -2.75 6.54 4.58
C THR A 46 -3.28 5.55 5.59
N LEU A 47 -3.81 4.41 5.14
CA LEU A 47 -4.32 3.36 6.02
C LEU A 47 -3.19 2.80 6.90
N PHE A 48 -2.03 2.50 6.30
CA PHE A 48 -0.87 1.99 7.05
C PHE A 48 -0.34 3.01 8.05
N ARG A 49 -0.30 4.30 7.69
CA ARG A 49 0.07 5.36 8.62
C ARG A 49 -0.90 5.41 9.81
N LYS A 50 -2.22 5.41 9.56
CA LYS A 50 -3.22 5.39 10.64
C LYS A 50 -3.11 4.15 11.53
N ALA A 51 -2.85 2.98 10.96
CA ALA A 51 -2.63 1.76 11.74
C ALA A 51 -1.37 1.84 12.61
N HIS A 52 -0.31 2.46 12.10
CA HIS A 52 0.91 2.71 12.85
C HIS A 52 0.70 3.70 13.99
N ASP A 53 0.05 4.83 13.71
CA ASP A 53 -0.28 5.84 14.72
C ASP A 53 -1.14 5.21 15.82
N PHE A 54 -2.16 4.41 15.45
CA PHE A 54 -3.00 3.69 16.41
C PHE A 54 -2.22 2.70 17.29
N HIS A 55 -1.31 1.92 16.68
CA HIS A 55 -0.43 1.03 17.44
C HIS A 55 0.44 1.80 18.42
N LYS A 56 1.04 2.90 17.97
CA LYS A 56 1.96 3.72 18.75
C LYS A 56 1.27 4.42 19.92
N ASP A 57 0.10 5.01 19.66
CA ASP A 57 -0.58 5.89 20.62
C ASP A 57 -1.43 5.10 21.61
N CYS A 58 -2.03 3.98 21.18
CA CYS A 58 -2.94 3.18 22.00
C CYS A 58 -2.32 1.85 22.49
N GLY A 59 -1.14 1.46 22.00
CA GLY A 59 -0.46 0.23 22.42
C GLY A 59 -1.03 -1.08 21.86
N PHE A 60 -1.97 -1.01 20.92
CA PHE A 60 -2.59 -2.20 20.32
C PHE A 60 -1.70 -2.82 19.24
N GLU A 61 -1.68 -4.15 19.15
CA GLU A 61 -1.11 -4.82 17.98
C GLU A 61 -2.08 -4.72 16.80
N ALA A 62 -1.65 -4.04 15.74
CA ALA A 62 -2.42 -3.89 14.51
C ALA A 62 -1.87 -4.80 13.41
N TYR A 63 -2.77 -5.52 12.74
CA TYR A 63 -2.52 -6.35 11.57
C TYR A 63 -3.52 -5.98 10.48
N LEU A 64 -3.05 -5.68 9.27
CA LEU A 64 -3.91 -5.36 8.13
C LEU A 64 -3.51 -6.17 6.91
N LEU A 65 -4.49 -6.88 6.34
CA LEU A 65 -4.38 -7.56 5.05
C LEU A 65 -5.27 -6.84 4.03
N LEU A 66 -4.65 -6.31 2.98
CA LEU A 66 -5.37 -5.76 1.83
C LEU A 66 -5.18 -6.68 0.65
N TRP A 67 -6.27 -7.27 0.15
CA TRP A 67 -6.25 -8.16 -1.01
C TRP A 67 -7.18 -7.63 -2.10
N ASN A 68 -6.72 -7.66 -3.36
CA ASN A 68 -7.51 -7.21 -4.51
C ASN A 68 -7.64 -8.30 -5.60
N GLY A 69 -7.52 -9.57 -5.23
CA GLY A 69 -7.53 -10.71 -6.15
C GLY A 69 -6.16 -11.02 -6.77
N HIS A 70 -5.35 -10.01 -7.07
CA HIS A 70 -4.06 -10.20 -7.77
C HIS A 70 -2.83 -9.91 -6.91
N ARG A 71 -2.97 -9.03 -5.92
CA ARG A 71 -1.88 -8.62 -5.03
C ARG A 71 -2.40 -8.52 -3.61
N SER A 72 -1.55 -8.90 -2.67
CA SER A 72 -1.75 -8.67 -1.24
C SER A 72 -0.78 -7.59 -0.76
N PHE A 73 -1.25 -6.77 0.19
CA PHE A 73 -0.40 -5.88 0.97
C PHE A 73 -0.65 -6.18 2.44
N VAL A 74 0.43 -6.39 3.18
CA VAL A 74 0.38 -6.72 4.59
C VAL A 74 1.05 -5.60 5.37
N TYR A 75 0.40 -5.17 6.45
CA TYR A 75 1.00 -4.32 7.45
C TYR A 75 0.93 -5.04 8.80
N ASN A 76 2.08 -5.18 9.44
CA ASN A 76 2.20 -5.72 10.78
C ASN A 76 2.89 -4.67 11.66
N SER A 77 2.26 -4.36 12.79
CA SER A 77 2.85 -3.49 13.81
C SER A 77 4.09 -4.12 14.46
N ARG A 78 4.09 -5.46 14.65
CA ARG A 78 5.22 -6.24 15.15
C ARG A 78 5.79 -7.16 14.06
N PRO A 79 7.09 -7.51 14.10
CA PRO A 79 7.71 -8.44 13.16
C PRO A 79 7.37 -9.91 13.49
N VAL A 80 6.15 -10.16 13.96
CA VAL A 80 5.63 -11.49 14.27
C VAL A 80 4.52 -11.79 13.27
N ALA A 81 4.32 -13.09 12.97
CA ALA A 81 3.19 -13.50 12.15
C ALA A 81 1.87 -13.07 12.82
N PRO A 82 0.91 -12.51 12.06
CA PRO A 82 -0.41 -12.20 12.60
C PRO A 82 -1.07 -13.50 13.10
N PRO A 83 -1.88 -13.42 14.16
CA PRO A 83 -2.68 -14.57 14.60
C PRO A 83 -3.64 -14.99 13.50
N GLU A 84 -3.90 -16.30 13.41
CA GLU A 84 -4.89 -16.82 12.48
C GLU A 84 -6.31 -16.41 12.91
N HIS A 85 -7.22 -16.32 11.94
CA HIS A 85 -8.60 -15.95 12.21
C HIS A 85 -9.25 -16.87 13.26
N ALA A 86 -8.99 -18.18 13.21
CA ALA A 86 -9.51 -19.14 14.20
C ALA A 86 -9.02 -18.81 15.61
N GLN A 87 -7.72 -18.52 15.77
CA GLN A 87 -7.11 -18.18 17.05
C GLN A 87 -7.72 -16.89 17.65
N VAL A 88 -8.00 -15.89 16.80
CA VAL A 88 -8.61 -14.64 17.23
C VAL A 88 -10.05 -14.85 17.70
N MET A 89 -10.82 -15.67 16.98
CA MET A 89 -12.23 -15.94 17.31
C MET A 89 -12.41 -16.80 18.57
N GLU A 90 -11.39 -17.57 18.96
CA GLU A 90 -11.40 -18.41 20.17
C GLU A 90 -10.87 -17.67 21.42
N SER A 91 -10.20 -16.53 21.24
CA SER A 91 -9.62 -15.76 22.34
C SER A 91 -10.69 -14.95 23.08
N TYR A 92 -10.79 -15.12 24.40
CA TYR A 92 -11.70 -14.32 25.24
C TYR A 92 -11.02 -13.04 25.76
N PRO A 93 -11.68 -11.87 25.74
CA PRO A 93 -13.06 -11.64 25.28
C PRO A 93 -13.21 -11.80 23.76
N LEU A 94 -14.37 -12.31 23.34
CA LEU A 94 -14.65 -12.50 21.92
C LEU A 94 -14.44 -11.20 21.14
N PRO A 95 -13.84 -11.26 19.95
CA PRO A 95 -13.53 -10.08 19.16
C PRO A 95 -14.80 -9.38 18.66
N ILE A 96 -14.78 -8.05 18.65
CA ILE A 96 -15.82 -7.23 18.02
C ILE A 96 -15.53 -7.15 16.52
N VAL A 97 -16.44 -7.69 15.69
CA VAL A 97 -16.29 -7.72 14.23
C VAL A 97 -17.05 -6.55 13.60
N TYR A 98 -16.31 -5.61 13.03
CA TYR A 98 -16.89 -4.47 12.30
C TYR A 98 -17.09 -4.81 10.82
N ASN A 99 -18.35 -4.81 10.38
CA ASN A 99 -18.72 -4.99 8.97
C ASN A 99 -19.27 -3.69 8.36
N PRO A 100 -18.84 -3.29 7.16
CA PRO A 100 -19.28 -2.03 6.55
C PRO A 100 -20.79 -2.01 6.24
N GLU A 101 -21.41 -3.16 6.01
CA GLU A 101 -22.87 -3.24 5.82
C GLU A 101 -23.65 -3.12 7.14
N ALA A 102 -23.05 -3.51 8.27
CA ALA A 102 -23.67 -3.39 9.59
C ALA A 102 -23.61 -1.95 10.15
N HIS A 103 -22.75 -1.09 9.61
CA HIS A 103 -22.57 0.28 10.09
C HIS A 103 -23.75 1.22 9.74
N LYS A 104 -24.78 0.76 9.02
CA LYS A 104 -25.94 1.59 8.68
C LYS A 104 -26.95 1.75 9.83
N ASP A 105 -26.85 0.95 10.91
CA ASP A 105 -27.92 0.85 11.91
C ASP A 105 -27.53 1.33 13.33
N ASP A 106 -26.29 1.74 13.57
CA ASP A 106 -25.77 2.07 14.93
C ASP A 106 -25.70 3.58 15.27
N ASP A 107 -26.42 4.45 14.55
CA ASP A 107 -26.61 5.86 14.95
C ASP A 107 -27.74 6.04 16.00
N GLY A 108 -28.27 4.96 16.59
CA GLY A 108 -29.52 4.99 17.34
C GLY A 108 -29.64 4.09 18.57
N ALA A 109 -28.60 3.90 19.38
CA ALA A 109 -28.77 3.19 20.66
C ALA A 109 -27.89 3.72 21.80
N ARG A 110 -27.88 5.04 21.99
CA ARG A 110 -27.57 5.64 23.30
C ARG A 110 -28.88 5.89 24.04
N SER A 111 -29.59 4.83 24.40
CA SER A 111 -30.72 4.92 25.34
C SER A 111 -30.15 5.08 26.75
N GLY A 112 -30.70 6.07 27.47
CA GLY A 112 -30.11 6.65 28.64
C GLY A 112 -30.06 5.72 29.85
N SER A 113 -28.96 5.80 30.58
CA SER A 113 -28.94 5.55 32.01
C SER A 113 -29.74 6.65 32.73
N GLN A 114 -31.03 6.40 32.98
CA GLN A 114 -31.77 6.91 34.14
C GLN A 114 -32.16 5.64 34.91
N GLY A 115 -31.67 5.39 36.12
CA GLY A 115 -32.00 6.13 37.32
C GLY A 115 -32.96 5.27 38.13
N LEU A 116 -32.46 4.65 39.19
CA LEU A 116 -33.03 4.45 40.53
C LEU A 116 -32.06 3.61 41.37
#